data_AF-J9FB40-F1
#
_entry.id   AF-J9FB40-F1
#
_cell.length_a   1.000
_cell.length_b   1.000
_cell.length_c   1.000
_cell.angle_alpha   90.00
_cell.angle_beta   90.00
_cell.angle_gamma   90.00
#
_symmetry.space_group_name_H-M   'P 1'
#
loop_
_entity.id
_entity.type
_entity.pdbx_description
1 polymer ?
#
loop_
_entity_poly.entity_id
_entity_poly.type
_entity_poly.pdbx_seq_one_letter_code
_entity_poly.pdbx_strand_id
1 'polypeptide(L)'
;MKPAIEVEEKFPDENYDVRIEKGNIPKPNKALFNPDSPIYKSGDENQPGEGGKAVIIDRNKLTLDERRIYDDGFTKNAFNQYISDMISIHRSLPSYIDEE
;
A
#
# COMPACT_ATOMS: atom_id res chain seq x y z
N MET A 1 14.65 -34.98 27.47
CA MET A 1 14.12 -33.60 27.42
C MET A 1 15.00 -32.83 26.44
N LYS A 2 14.46 -32.39 25.30
CA LYS A 2 15.18 -31.52 24.35
C LYS A 2 14.75 -30.07 24.63
N PRO A 3 15.68 -29.11 24.70
CA PRO A 3 15.32 -27.72 25.00
C PRO A 3 14.62 -27.06 23.80
N ALA A 4 13.75 -26.10 24.13
CA ALA A 4 12.96 -25.31 23.20
C ALA A 4 13.84 -24.46 22.29
N ILE A 5 13.43 -24.37 21.02
CA ILE A 5 14.06 -23.55 19.99
C ILE A 5 13.62 -22.10 20.26
N GLU A 6 14.56 -21.25 20.69
CA GLU A 6 14.37 -19.80 20.72
C GLU A 6 14.50 -19.27 19.30
N VAL A 7 13.37 -18.80 18.74
CA VAL A 7 13.36 -18.00 17.52
C VAL A 7 13.33 -16.54 17.95
N GLU A 8 14.50 -15.89 17.96
CA GLU A 8 14.54 -14.42 18.04
C GLU A 8 14.07 -13.84 16.70
N GLU A 9 12.78 -13.51 16.60
CA GLU A 9 12.33 -12.52 15.61
C GLU A 9 12.58 -11.12 16.15
N LYS A 10 13.77 -10.59 15.91
CA LYS A 10 14.03 -9.15 16.05
C LYS A 10 13.51 -8.42 14.81
N PHE A 11 12.33 -7.83 14.91
CA PHE A 11 11.94 -6.74 14.03
C PHE A 11 12.66 -5.46 14.51
N PRO A 12 13.44 -4.77 13.66
CA PRO A 12 14.32 -3.67 14.10
C PRO A 12 13.58 -2.35 14.34
N ASP A 13 13.95 -1.74 15.46
CA ASP A 13 13.86 -0.34 15.90
C ASP A 13 12.63 0.49 15.52
N GLU A 14 11.73 0.54 16.50
CA GLU A 14 10.72 1.56 16.71
C GLU A 14 11.32 2.99 16.78
N ASN A 15 11.67 3.58 15.64
CA ASN A 15 11.72 5.04 15.53
C ASN A 15 10.28 5.58 15.35
N TYR A 16 9.45 5.42 16.39
CA TYR A 16 8.29 6.27 16.54
C TYR A 16 8.79 7.68 16.78
N ASP A 17 8.54 8.57 15.82
CA ASP A 17 8.88 9.98 15.93
C ASP A 17 8.21 10.56 17.20
N VAL A 18 9.01 10.74 18.27
CA VAL A 18 8.58 11.18 19.63
C VAL A 18 7.83 12.53 19.60
N ARG A 19 7.88 13.24 18.47
CA ARG A 19 7.17 14.49 18.22
C ARG A 19 5.64 14.37 18.28
N ILE A 20 5.07 13.16 18.12
CA ILE A 20 3.61 12.94 18.14
C ILE A 20 3.02 13.07 19.55
N GLU A 21 3.80 12.91 20.62
CA GLU A 21 3.27 12.94 21.99
C GLU A 21 2.84 14.34 22.48
N LYS A 22 3.25 15.40 21.77
CA LYS A 22 2.97 16.81 22.13
C LYS A 22 1.96 17.51 21.21
N GLY A 23 1.34 16.80 20.26
CA GLY A 23 0.42 17.39 19.29
C GLY A 23 -1.04 17.00 19.51
N ASN A 24 -1.98 17.90 19.17
CA ASN A 24 -3.44 17.65 19.12
C ASN A 24 -3.85 16.67 18.00
N ILE A 25 -2.95 15.84 17.49
CA ILE A 25 -3.25 14.91 16.39
C ILE A 25 -3.73 13.59 17.03
N PRO A 26 -4.98 13.18 16.79
CA PRO A 26 -5.47 11.90 17.30
C PRO A 26 -4.60 10.77 16.76
N LYS A 27 -4.19 9.86 17.65
CA LYS A 27 -3.40 8.68 17.28
C LYS A 27 -4.21 7.83 16.29
N PRO A 28 -3.57 7.27 15.24
CA PRO A 28 -4.25 6.39 14.30
C PRO A 28 -4.81 5.17 15.03
N ASN A 29 -6.03 4.78 14.69
CA ASN A 29 -6.68 3.62 15.29
C ASN A 29 -5.99 2.33 14.84
N LYS A 30 -5.17 1.74 15.72
CA LYS A 30 -4.46 0.49 15.46
C LYS A 30 -5.38 -0.70 15.14
N ALA A 31 -6.64 -0.66 15.57
CA ALA A 31 -7.60 -1.74 15.24
C ALA A 31 -7.97 -1.81 13.75
N LEU A 32 -7.72 -0.73 12.99
CA LEU A 32 -7.93 -0.69 11.53
C LEU A 32 -6.70 -1.16 10.75
N PHE A 33 -5.57 -1.40 11.43
CA PHE A 33 -4.36 -1.88 10.81
C PHE A 33 -4.41 -3.40 10.66
N ASN A 34 -4.48 -3.87 9.41
CA ASN A 34 -4.29 -5.27 9.08
C ASN A 34 -3.05 -5.41 8.19
N PRO A 35 -1.91 -5.91 8.71
CA PRO A 35 -0.67 -6.05 7.93
C PRO A 35 -0.82 -7.04 6.77
N ASP A 36 -1.73 -8.01 6.85
CA ASP A 36 -1.98 -9.00 5.81
C ASP A 36 -2.90 -8.48 4.69
N SER A 37 -3.37 -7.23 4.79
CA SER A 37 -4.22 -6.62 3.77
C SER A 37 -3.47 -6.51 2.43
N PRO A 38 -4.13 -6.80 1.29
CA PRO A 38 -3.50 -6.73 -0.03
C PRO A 38 -2.80 -5.39 -0.33
N ILE A 39 -3.30 -4.28 0.22
CA ILE A 39 -2.73 -2.94 0.01
C ILE A 39 -1.31 -2.78 0.59
N TYR A 40 -0.88 -3.66 1.51
CA TYR A 40 0.45 -3.64 2.12
C TYR A 40 1.39 -4.72 1.55
N LYS A 41 0.92 -5.55 0.61
CA LYS A 41 1.78 -6.58 0.00
C LYS A 41 2.82 -5.95 -0.91
N SER A 42 4.04 -6.50 -0.93
CA SER A 42 5.14 -6.04 -1.77
C SER A 42 5.90 -7.25 -2.33
N GLY A 43 6.55 -7.07 -3.49
CA GLY A 43 7.40 -8.10 -4.10
C GLY A 43 6.66 -9.17 -4.93
N ASP A 44 5.33 -9.12 -5.03
CA ASP A 44 4.59 -9.97 -5.99
C ASP A 44 4.58 -9.30 -7.36
N GLU A 45 5.32 -9.85 -8.33
CA GLU A 45 5.41 -9.30 -9.69
C GLU A 45 4.08 -9.22 -10.45
N ASN A 46 3.06 -9.95 -10.01
CA ASN A 46 1.73 -10.00 -10.61
C ASN A 46 0.76 -9.01 -9.96
N GLN A 47 1.12 -8.36 -8.85
CA GLN A 47 0.22 -7.40 -8.22
C GLN A 47 0.08 -6.13 -9.07
N PRO A 48 -1.09 -5.45 -9.03
CA PRO A 48 -1.31 -4.25 -9.82
C PRO A 48 -0.25 -3.17 -9.55
N GLY A 49 0.38 -2.69 -10.61
CA GLY A 49 1.33 -1.58 -10.53
C GLY A 49 2.75 -1.95 -10.08
N GLU A 50 3.05 -3.23 -9.80
CA GLU A 50 4.39 -3.64 -9.38
C GLU A 50 5.45 -3.32 -10.43
N GLY A 51 6.61 -2.82 -9.97
CA GLY A 51 7.67 -2.36 -10.86
C GLY A 51 7.26 -1.15 -11.72
N GLY A 52 6.22 -0.43 -11.33
CA GLY A 52 5.71 0.72 -12.09
C GLY A 52 4.96 0.35 -13.38
N LYS A 53 4.56 -0.91 -13.56
CA LYS A 53 3.78 -1.35 -14.72
C LYS A 53 2.43 -0.63 -14.76
N ALA A 54 1.96 -0.27 -15.95
CA ALA A 54 0.67 0.37 -16.12
C ALA A 54 -0.48 -0.59 -15.75
N VAL A 55 -1.41 -0.12 -14.91
CA VAL A 55 -2.68 -0.82 -14.65
C VAL A 55 -3.71 -0.30 -15.63
N ILE A 56 -4.18 -1.16 -16.53
CA ILE A 56 -5.09 -0.80 -17.62
C ILE A 56 -6.46 -1.39 -17.35
N ILE A 57 -7.50 -0.55 -17.38
CA ILE A 57 -8.88 -0.96 -17.14
C ILE A 57 -9.76 -0.48 -18.28
N ASP A 58 -10.55 -1.41 -18.79
CA ASP A 58 -11.59 -1.11 -19.77
C ASP A 58 -12.84 -0.58 -19.04
N ARG A 59 -13.03 0.74 -19.06
CA ARG A 59 -14.17 1.42 -18.42
C ARG A 59 -15.52 0.86 -18.87
N ASN A 60 -15.62 0.32 -20.09
CA ASN A 60 -16.88 -0.22 -20.61
C ASN A 60 -17.22 -1.59 -20.02
N LYS A 61 -16.22 -2.33 -19.52
CA LYS A 61 -16.38 -3.63 -18.86
C LYS A 61 -16.63 -3.53 -17.36
N LEU A 62 -16.46 -2.34 -16.77
CA LEU A 62 -16.81 -2.08 -15.37
C LEU A 62 -18.33 -2.19 -15.18
N THR A 63 -18.72 -2.76 -14.05
CA THR A 63 -20.10 -2.70 -13.56
C THR A 63 -20.52 -1.24 -13.31
N LEU A 64 -21.83 -1.01 -13.18
CA LEU A 64 -22.35 0.36 -12.97
C LEU A 64 -21.78 0.99 -11.69
N ASP A 65 -21.66 0.20 -10.62
CA ASP A 65 -21.15 0.66 -9.34
C ASP A 65 -19.66 0.99 -9.38
N GLU A 66 -18.84 0.13 -10.00
CA GLU A 66 -17.41 0.38 -10.17
C GLU A 66 -17.14 1.58 -11.07
N ARG A 67 -17.92 1.73 -12.15
CA ARG A 67 -17.81 2.89 -13.04
C ARG A 67 -18.12 4.19 -12.32
N ARG A 68 -19.11 4.19 -11.43
CA ARG A 68 -19.41 5.35 -10.60
C ARG A 68 -18.23 5.70 -9.70
N ILE A 69 -17.62 4.73 -9.04
CA ILE A 69 -16.44 4.96 -8.17
C ILE A 69 -15.26 5.48 -8.99
N TYR A 70 -15.03 4.90 -10.17
CA TYR A 70 -14.01 5.34 -11.13
C TYR A 70 -14.20 6.81 -11.51
N ASP A 71 -15.40 7.19 -11.95
CA ASP A 71 -15.72 8.54 -12.41
C ASP A 71 -15.72 9.56 -11.26
N ASP A 72 -16.27 9.20 -10.10
CA ASP A 72 -16.28 10.03 -8.89
C ASP A 72 -14.86 10.28 -8.38
N GLY A 73 -14.02 9.25 -8.36
CA GLY A 73 -12.62 9.34 -7.94
C GLY A 73 -11.84 10.28 -8.84
N PHE A 74 -12.06 10.21 -10.16
CA PHE A 74 -11.43 11.14 -11.10
C PHE A 74 -11.91 12.58 -10.90
N THR A 75 -13.21 12.78 -10.71
CA THR A 75 -13.80 14.12 -10.51
C THR A 75 -13.28 14.79 -9.23
N LYS A 76 -13.10 14.03 -8.15
CA LYS A 76 -12.68 14.57 -6.85
C LYS A 76 -11.19 14.86 -6.75
N ASN A 77 -10.36 14.10 -7.49
CA ASN A 77 -8.91 14.14 -7.31
C ASN A 77 -8.12 14.54 -8.56
N ALA A 78 -8.77 14.66 -9.73
CA ALA A 78 -8.14 14.88 -11.04
C ALA A 78 -7.13 13.80 -11.46
N PHE A 79 -7.21 12.61 -10.85
CA PHE A 79 -6.48 11.40 -11.25
C PHE A 79 -7.32 10.16 -10.97
N ASN A 80 -6.91 9.00 -11.50
CA ASN A 80 -7.66 7.76 -11.34
C ASN A 80 -7.47 7.14 -9.95
N GLN A 81 -8.27 7.59 -8.98
CA GLN A 81 -8.26 7.05 -7.62
C GLN A 81 -8.61 5.56 -7.60
N TYR A 82 -9.59 5.11 -8.40
CA TYR A 82 -9.99 3.70 -8.44
C TYR A 82 -8.80 2.78 -8.74
N ILE A 83 -7.94 3.16 -9.69
CA ILE A 83 -6.69 2.45 -9.98
C ILE A 83 -5.70 2.58 -8.81
N SER A 84 -5.54 3.78 -8.25
CA SER A 84 -4.64 3.99 -7.10
C SER A 84 -4.99 3.09 -5.92
N ASP A 85 -6.28 2.87 -5.66
CA ASP A 85 -6.78 2.05 -4.55
C ASP A 85 -6.48 0.55 -4.75
N MET A 86 -6.22 0.10 -5.99
CA MET A 86 -5.80 -1.28 -6.30
C MET A 86 -4.29 -1.48 -6.18
N ILE A 87 -3.50 -0.40 -6.25
CA ILE A 87 -2.04 -0.48 -6.24
C ILE A 87 -1.56 -0.49 -4.78
N SER A 88 -0.66 -1.43 -4.46
CA SER A 88 -0.03 -1.47 -3.14
C SER A 88 0.71 -0.18 -2.81
N ILE A 89 0.60 0.26 -1.56
CA ILE A 89 1.35 1.43 -1.07
C ILE A 89 2.86 1.13 -0.93
N HIS A 90 3.25 -0.14 -1.00
CA HIS A 90 4.63 -0.63 -0.91
C HIS A 90 5.13 -1.22 -2.25
N ARG A 91 4.56 -0.82 -3.39
CA ARG A 91 5.04 -1.29 -4.70
C ARG A 91 6.52 -0.96 -4.93
N SER A 92 7.25 -1.86 -5.58
CA SER A 92 8.61 -1.57 -6.04
C SER A 92 8.61 -0.73 -7.33
N LEU A 93 9.72 -0.02 -7.58
CA LEU A 93 9.99 0.67 -8.84
C LEU A 93 11.40 0.30 -9.33
N PRO A 94 11.59 0.13 -10.65
CA PRO A 94 12.93 -0.05 -11.21
C PRO A 94 13.77 1.22 -11.04
N SER A 95 15.08 1.05 -10.85
CA SER A 95 16.03 2.15 -10.94
C SER A 95 16.29 2.47 -12.41
N TYR A 96 16.27 3.76 -12.74
CA TYR A 96 16.73 4.30 -14.03
C TYR A 96 17.87 5.31 -13.84
N ILE A 97 18.51 5.27 -12.68
CA ILE A 97 19.68 6.10 -12.39
C ILE A 97 20.87 5.47 -13.10
N ASP A 98 21.57 6.25 -13.91
CA ASP A 98 22.78 5.81 -14.59
C ASP A 98 23.86 5.39 -13.58
N GLU A 99 24.63 4.35 -13.91
CA GLU A 99 25.81 3.95 -13.13
C GLU A 99 26.94 4.98 -13.36
N GLU A 100 27.64 5.36 -12.27
CA GLU A 100 28.74 6.34 -12.28
C GLU A 100 30.04 5.77 -12.89
#